data_AF-A0A932A803-F1
#
_entry.id   AF-A0A932A803-F1
#
_cell.length_a   1.000
_cell.length_b   1.000
_cell.length_c   1.000
_cell.angle_alpha   90.00
_cell.angle_beta   90.00
_cell.angle_gamma   90.00
#
_symmetry.space_group_name_H-M   'P 1'
#
loop_
_entity.id
_entity.type
_entity.pdbx_description
1 polymer ?
#
loop_
_entity_poly.entity_id
_entity_poly.type
_entity_poly.pdbx_seq_one_letter_code
_entity_poly.pdbx_strand_id
1 'polypeptide(L)'
;MNTWLQLGLSAFVIGVVYLAARALAVYIGTRGERLVVCPETKDYAVVELDATTAARKSLRGKSWTHLKDCSRWETRARCDEPCLHQIAESADGCLVRAYVDKFYRDKHCAICHKPIGPIDWVEHMPGALGPDGRTVTWDAVPTKELPRFLKTHLPVCWDCHITESFRRDHALLVTDRPWTH
;
A
#
# COMPACT_ATOMS: atom_id res chain seq x y z
N MET A 1 31.46 -39.21 19.07
CA MET A 1 31.14 -38.07 19.97
C MET A 1 30.63 -36.83 19.23
N ASN A 2 30.97 -36.62 17.95
CA ASN A 2 30.57 -35.40 17.20
C ASN A 2 29.15 -35.41 16.60
N THR A 3 28.55 -36.58 16.38
CA THR A 3 27.21 -36.68 15.76
C THR A 3 26.11 -36.08 16.62
N TRP A 4 26.17 -36.24 17.95
CA TRP A 4 25.22 -35.62 18.88
C TRP A 4 25.36 -34.09 18.96
N LEU A 5 26.59 -33.58 18.88
CA LEU A 5 26.87 -32.14 18.80
C LEU A 5 26.36 -31.53 17.48
N GLN A 6 26.54 -32.24 16.36
CA GLN A 6 26.02 -31.80 15.06
C GLN A 6 24.49 -31.86 14.98
N LEU A 7 23.86 -32.89 15.54
CA LEU A 7 22.40 -32.98 15.63
C LEU A 7 21.81 -31.88 16.53
N GLY A 8 22.47 -31.57 17.65
CA GLY A 8 22.07 -30.46 18.51
C GLY A 8 22.20 -29.09 17.82
N LEU A 9 23.32 -28.85 17.13
CA LEU A 9 23.55 -27.59 16.41
C LEU A 9 22.56 -27.41 15.25
N SER A 10 22.31 -28.46 14.47
CA SER A 10 21.36 -28.41 13.35
C SER A 10 19.92 -28.15 13.83
N ALA A 11 19.47 -28.82 14.90
CA ALA A 11 18.16 -28.55 15.49
C ALA A 11 18.03 -27.10 16.00
N PHE A 12 19.10 -26.55 16.60
CA PHE A 12 19.14 -25.15 17.03
C PHE A 12 19.04 -24.18 15.85
N VAL A 13 19.82 -24.40 14.79
CA VAL A 13 19.79 -23.57 13.58
C VAL A 13 18.40 -23.61 12.93
N ILE A 14 17.80 -24.79 12.81
CA ILE A 14 16.44 -24.93 12.25
C ILE A 14 15.42 -24.17 13.11
N GLY A 15 15.51 -24.27 14.44
CA GLY A 15 14.64 -23.53 15.35
C GLY A 15 14.77 -22.02 15.21
N VAL A 16 16.00 -21.51 15.09
CA VAL A 16 16.27 -20.07 14.89
C VAL A 16 15.73 -19.61 13.54
N VAL A 17 15.98 -20.36 12.46
CA VAL A 17 15.49 -20.02 11.11
C VAL A 17 13.97 -20.00 11.08
N TYR A 18 13.30 -20.98 11.70
CA TYR A 18 11.84 -21.02 11.78
C TYR A 18 11.27 -19.80 12.52
N LEU A 19 11.85 -19.45 13.67
CA LEU A 19 11.44 -18.27 14.44
C LEU A 19 11.67 -16.97 13.66
N ALA A 20 12.82 -16.83 12.99
CA ALA A 20 13.12 -15.68 12.16
C ALA A 20 12.15 -15.54 10.98
N ALA A 21 11.87 -16.63 10.26
CA ALA A 21 10.91 -16.65 9.16
C ALA A 21 9.50 -16.24 9.63
N ARG A 22 9.09 -16.73 10.80
CA ARG A 22 7.81 -16.36 11.43
C ARG A 22 7.74 -14.88 11.81
N ALA A 23 8.77 -14.34 12.45
CA ALA A 23 8.81 -12.93 12.80
C ALA A 23 8.80 -12.04 11.55
N LEU A 24 9.52 -12.46 10.50
CA LEU A 24 9.54 -11.76 9.22
C LEU A 24 8.16 -11.78 8.54
N ALA A 25 7.47 -12.92 8.52
CA ALA A 25 6.13 -13.02 7.97
C ALA A 25 5.14 -12.09 8.69
N VAL A 26 5.18 -12.04 10.02
CA VAL A 26 4.36 -11.10 10.82
C VAL A 26 4.71 -9.66 10.49
N TYR A 27 6.01 -9.33 10.40
CA TYR A 27 6.45 -7.98 10.05
C TYR A 27 5.96 -7.56 8.66
N ILE A 28 6.11 -8.42 7.65
CA ILE A 28 5.67 -8.12 6.27
C ILE A 28 4.14 -7.98 6.18
N GLY A 29 3.37 -8.81 6.90
CA GLY A 29 1.92 -8.71 6.92
C GLY A 29 1.38 -7.51 7.70
N THR A 30 2.07 -7.09 8.77
CA THR A 30 1.62 -5.98 9.62
C THR A 30 2.13 -4.61 9.18
N ARG A 31 3.25 -4.55 8.43
CA ARG A 31 3.78 -3.27 7.93
C ARG A 31 2.88 -2.64 6.87
N GLY A 32 3.04 -1.32 6.73
CA GLY A 32 2.37 -0.53 5.71
C GLY A 32 1.16 0.24 6.23
N GLU A 33 0.84 1.31 5.52
CA GLU A 33 -0.30 2.17 5.83
C GLU A 33 -1.62 1.47 5.52
N ARG A 34 -2.56 1.64 6.44
CA ARG A 34 -3.93 1.16 6.30
C ARG A 34 -4.89 2.32 6.33
N LEU A 35 -5.88 2.23 5.47
CA LEU A 35 -6.98 3.15 5.40
C LEU A 35 -8.20 2.51 6.07
N VAL A 36 -8.63 3.09 7.18
CA VAL A 36 -9.76 2.63 7.98
C VAL A 36 -10.82 3.73 8.10
N VAL A 37 -12.07 3.34 8.34
CA VAL A 37 -13.12 4.31 8.67
C VAL A 37 -13.13 4.49 10.18
N CYS A 38 -12.86 5.70 10.67
CA CYS A 38 -12.90 5.97 12.10
C CYS A 38 -14.35 5.88 12.61
N PRO A 39 -14.68 4.99 13.55
CA PRO A 39 -16.07 4.76 13.97
C PRO A 39 -16.69 5.96 14.70
N GLU A 40 -15.88 6.78 15.38
CA GLU A 40 -16.36 7.95 16.13
C GLU A 40 -16.77 9.12 15.23
N THR A 41 -16.02 9.32 14.14
CA THR A 41 -16.15 10.51 13.27
C THR A 41 -16.75 10.18 11.92
N LYS A 42 -16.75 8.90 11.54
CA LYS A 42 -17.23 8.37 10.25
C LYS A 42 -16.43 8.83 9.04
N ASP A 43 -15.24 9.41 9.22
CA ASP A 43 -14.31 9.71 8.12
C ASP A 43 -13.15 8.73 8.05
N TYR A 44 -12.47 8.73 6.90
CA TYR A 44 -11.25 7.96 6.68
C TYR A 44 -10.09 8.47 7.56
N ALA A 45 -9.35 7.53 8.13
CA ALA A 45 -8.12 7.76 8.87
C ALA A 45 -7.02 6.85 8.34
N VAL A 46 -5.80 7.36 8.32
CA VAL A 46 -4.61 6.58 7.98
C VAL A 46 -4.01 6.08 9.28
N VAL A 47 -3.79 4.78 9.36
CA VAL A 47 -3.24 4.11 10.54
C VAL A 47 -2.09 3.20 10.14
N GLU A 48 -1.07 3.15 10.98
CA GLU A 48 0.06 2.21 10.86
C GLU A 48 0.05 1.29 12.08
N LEU A 49 0.19 -0.03 11.88
CA LEU A 49 0.34 -0.98 12.99
C LEU A 49 1.79 -0.98 13.48
N ASP A 50 2.00 -1.25 14.78
CA ASP A 50 3.34 -1.50 15.30
C ASP A 50 3.84 -2.90 14.90
N ALA A 51 4.30 -2.99 13.65
CA ALA A 51 4.84 -4.20 13.06
C ALA A 51 6.09 -4.71 13.79
N THR A 52 6.90 -3.80 14.36
CA THR A 52 8.14 -4.17 15.06
C THR A 52 7.85 -4.85 16.39
N THR A 53 6.95 -4.28 17.20
CA THR A 53 6.54 -4.88 18.46
C THR A 53 5.72 -6.16 18.22
N ALA A 54 4.85 -6.17 17.21
CA ALA A 54 4.12 -7.37 16.80
C ALA A 54 5.07 -8.53 16.45
N ALA A 55 6.09 -8.29 15.62
CA ALA A 55 7.08 -9.30 15.24
C ALA A 55 7.86 -9.82 16.47
N ARG A 56 8.33 -8.92 17.34
CA ARG A 56 9.07 -9.31 18.57
C ARG A 56 8.21 -10.10 19.55
N LYS A 57 6.93 -9.73 19.71
CA LYS A 57 6.01 -10.45 20.60
C LYS A 57 5.56 -11.79 20.02
N SER A 58 5.52 -11.92 18.69
CA SER A 58 5.21 -13.20 18.01
C SER A 58 6.23 -14.30 18.34
N LEU A 59 7.52 -13.93 18.53
CA LEU A 59 8.57 -14.86 18.98
C LEU A 59 8.30 -15.43 20.38
N ARG A 60 7.51 -14.73 21.19
CA ARG A 60 7.09 -15.15 22.54
C ARG A 60 5.69 -15.77 22.57
N GLY A 61 5.12 -16.10 21.41
CA GLY A 61 3.77 -16.64 21.27
C GLY A 61 2.65 -15.65 21.59
N LYS A 62 2.93 -14.34 21.65
CA LYS A 62 1.94 -13.30 21.95
C LYS A 62 1.52 -12.59 20.66
N SER A 63 0.23 -12.50 20.41
CA SER A 63 -0.33 -11.59 19.40
C SER A 63 -0.38 -10.18 19.98
N TRP A 64 0.17 -9.20 19.27
CA TRP A 64 0.13 -7.80 19.65
C TRP A 64 -0.32 -6.97 18.46
N THR A 65 -1.42 -6.27 18.62
CA THR A 65 -2.07 -5.47 17.58
C THR A 65 -2.44 -4.14 18.22
N HIS A 66 -1.55 -3.17 18.07
CA HIS A 66 -1.75 -1.78 18.47
C HIS A 66 -1.32 -0.88 17.32
N LEU A 67 -1.88 0.32 17.27
CA LEU A 67 -1.46 1.32 16.31
C LEU A 67 -0.11 1.88 16.76
N LYS A 68 0.82 2.01 15.81
CA LYS A 68 2.06 2.78 15.97
C LYS A 68 1.78 4.25 15.74
N ASP A 69 0.94 4.54 14.76
CA ASP A 69 0.57 5.90 14.39
C ASP A 69 -0.86 5.97 13.84
N CYS A 70 -1.48 7.14 14.01
CA CYS A 70 -2.80 7.47 13.52
C CYS A 70 -2.84 8.94 13.13
N SER A 71 -3.25 9.22 11.89
CA SER A 71 -3.34 10.58 11.35
C SER A 71 -4.32 11.50 12.10
N ARG A 72 -5.08 10.99 13.07
CA ARG A 72 -6.01 11.76 13.92
C ARG A 72 -5.50 11.97 15.35
N TRP A 73 -4.42 11.32 15.78
CA TRP A 73 -3.91 11.48 17.14
C TRP A 73 -3.37 12.88 17.41
N GLU A 74 -2.81 13.57 16.41
CA GLU A 74 -2.43 14.98 16.54
C GLU A 74 -3.62 15.87 16.94
N THR A 75 -4.84 15.48 16.55
CA THR A 75 -6.08 16.17 16.91
C THR A 75 -6.75 15.61 18.17
N ARG A 76 -6.37 14.40 18.63
CA ARG A 76 -6.94 13.72 19.82
C ARG A 76 -5.91 12.83 20.53
N ALA A 77 -5.53 13.22 21.74
CA ALA A 77 -4.52 12.55 22.55
C ALA A 77 -4.94 11.19 23.17
N ARG A 78 -6.21 10.76 23.06
CA ARG A 78 -6.68 9.50 23.64
C ARG A 78 -7.72 8.84 22.73
N CYS A 79 -7.42 7.64 22.25
CA CYS A 79 -8.27 6.83 21.38
C CYS A 79 -8.10 5.37 21.81
N ASP A 80 -9.20 4.63 21.99
CA ASP A 80 -9.18 3.22 22.40
C ASP A 80 -9.04 2.26 21.20
N GLU A 81 -8.53 2.77 20.07
CA GLU A 81 -8.24 2.03 18.84
C GLU A 81 -9.38 1.13 18.30
N PRO A 82 -10.67 1.55 18.35
CA PRO A 82 -11.79 0.68 17.95
C PRO A 82 -11.76 0.27 16.47
N CYS A 83 -11.02 1.00 15.63
CA CYS A 83 -10.82 0.67 14.22
C CYS A 83 -9.96 -0.60 14.00
N LEU A 84 -9.26 -1.11 15.01
CA LEU A 84 -8.52 -2.38 14.93
C LEU A 84 -9.43 -3.56 14.56
N HIS A 85 -10.72 -3.52 14.90
CA HIS A 85 -11.69 -4.55 14.51
C HIS A 85 -11.80 -4.68 12.98
N GLN A 86 -11.83 -3.56 12.26
CA GLN A 86 -11.89 -3.57 10.79
C GLN A 86 -10.66 -4.24 10.18
N ILE A 87 -9.49 -4.02 10.79
CA ILE A 87 -8.22 -4.62 10.34
C ILE A 87 -8.20 -6.12 10.68
N ALA A 88 -8.78 -6.53 11.81
CA ALA A 88 -8.91 -7.94 12.17
C ALA A 88 -9.84 -8.70 11.21
N GLU A 89 -10.93 -8.06 10.76
CA GLU A 89 -11.87 -8.62 9.78
C GLU A 89 -11.30 -8.68 8.36
N SER A 90 -10.54 -7.67 7.94
CA SER A 90 -9.96 -7.60 6.61
C SER A 90 -8.59 -6.92 6.60
N ALA A 91 -7.56 -7.66 7.03
CA ALA A 91 -6.20 -7.14 7.13
C ALA A 91 -5.66 -6.61 5.79
N ASP A 92 -5.98 -7.31 4.70
CA ASP A 92 -5.56 -6.96 3.34
C ASP A 92 -6.45 -5.87 2.73
N GLY A 93 -7.76 -5.91 2.97
CA GLY A 93 -8.72 -4.95 2.40
C GLY A 93 -8.55 -3.53 2.93
N CYS A 94 -7.95 -3.37 4.11
CA CYS A 94 -7.59 -2.06 4.66
C CYS A 94 -6.26 -1.51 4.14
N LEU A 95 -5.43 -2.30 3.46
CA LEU A 95 -4.15 -1.81 2.94
C LEU A 95 -4.40 -0.81 1.80
N VAL A 96 -3.66 0.29 1.81
CA VAL A 96 -3.66 1.29 0.73
C VAL A 96 -3.48 0.62 -0.64
N ARG A 97 -2.56 -0.35 -0.70
CA ARG A 97 -2.27 -1.11 -1.92
C ARG A 97 -3.50 -1.84 -2.46
N ALA A 98 -4.25 -2.51 -1.59
CA ALA A 98 -5.47 -3.22 -1.98
C ALA A 98 -6.57 -2.26 -2.47
N TYR A 99 -6.67 -1.04 -1.90
CA TYR A 99 -7.59 -0.01 -2.37
C TYR A 99 -7.25 0.44 -3.80
N VAL A 100 -5.98 0.70 -4.07
CA VAL A 100 -5.51 1.12 -5.40
C VAL A 100 -5.61 -0.04 -6.40
N ASP A 101 -5.21 -1.25 -6.05
CA ASP A 101 -5.39 -2.45 -6.87
C ASP A 101 -6.86 -2.64 -7.26
N LYS A 102 -7.78 -2.46 -6.30
CA LYS A 102 -9.22 -2.55 -6.54
C LYS A 102 -9.73 -1.47 -7.49
N PHE A 103 -9.16 -0.26 -7.43
CA PHE A 103 -9.53 0.82 -8.33
C PHE A 103 -9.14 0.52 -9.79
N TYR A 104 -7.94 -0.01 -10.03
CA TYR A 104 -7.45 -0.31 -11.38
C TYR A 104 -7.94 -1.66 -11.95
N ARG A 105 -8.38 -2.58 -11.08
CA ARG A 105 -8.88 -3.90 -11.49
C ARG A 105 -9.97 -3.78 -12.56
N ASP A 106 -9.78 -4.49 -13.66
CA ASP A 106 -10.70 -4.57 -14.81
C ASP A 106 -11.02 -3.21 -15.46
N LYS A 107 -10.19 -2.18 -15.22
CA LYS A 107 -10.33 -0.87 -15.83
C LYS A 107 -9.54 -0.77 -17.13
N HIS A 108 -10.01 0.13 -17.99
CA HIS A 108 -9.31 0.53 -19.20
C HIS A 108 -8.76 1.94 -19.01
N CYS A 109 -7.60 2.21 -19.61
CA CYS A 109 -6.99 3.53 -19.58
C CYS A 109 -7.92 4.56 -20.24
N ALA A 110 -8.13 5.70 -19.58
CA ALA A 110 -8.97 6.78 -20.10
C ALA A 110 -8.41 7.44 -21.38
N ILE A 111 -7.12 7.25 -21.68
CA ILE A 111 -6.42 7.87 -22.82
C ILE A 111 -6.27 6.88 -23.97
N CYS A 112 -5.59 5.75 -23.76
CA CYS A 112 -5.33 4.79 -24.83
C CYS A 112 -6.39 3.68 -24.95
N HIS A 113 -7.36 3.61 -24.02
CA HIS A 113 -8.42 2.60 -23.96
C HIS A 113 -7.94 1.15 -23.83
N LYS A 114 -6.64 0.89 -23.62
CA LYS A 114 -6.12 -0.44 -23.34
C LYS A 114 -6.47 -0.88 -21.91
N PRO A 115 -6.66 -2.20 -21.66
CA PRO A 115 -6.85 -2.70 -20.31
C PRO A 115 -5.61 -2.42 -19.45
N ILE A 116 -5.83 -2.04 -18.19
CA ILE A 116 -4.76 -1.86 -17.21
C ILE A 116 -4.58 -3.20 -16.49
N GLY A 117 -3.37 -3.76 -16.62
CA GLY A 117 -2.99 -5.02 -16.00
C GLY A 117 -2.75 -4.88 -14.48
N PRO A 118 -2.17 -5.93 -13.86
CA PRO A 118 -1.74 -5.89 -12.46
C PRO A 118 -0.77 -4.72 -12.24
N ILE A 119 -0.89 -4.05 -11.11
CA ILE A 119 -0.01 -2.94 -10.77
C ILE A 119 1.39 -3.47 -10.47
N ASP A 120 2.38 -2.95 -11.18
CA ASP A 120 3.78 -3.08 -10.80
C ASP A 120 4.11 -1.99 -9.77
N TRP A 121 4.30 -2.43 -8.53
CA TRP A 121 4.55 -1.57 -7.37
C TRP A 121 5.99 -1.04 -7.29
N VAL A 122 6.88 -1.45 -8.20
CA VAL A 122 8.30 -1.10 -8.17
C VAL A 122 8.67 -0.12 -9.29
N GLU A 123 8.22 -0.38 -10.52
CA GLU A 123 8.69 0.38 -11.69
C GLU A 123 7.55 1.11 -12.42
N HIS A 124 6.42 0.44 -12.66
CA HIS A 124 5.38 0.93 -13.58
C HIS A 124 4.08 1.31 -12.87
N MET A 125 4.14 2.30 -11.98
CA MET A 125 2.96 2.77 -11.25
C MET A 125 1.98 3.51 -12.17
N PRO A 126 0.73 3.05 -12.32
CA PRO A 126 -0.26 3.72 -13.16
C PRO A 126 -0.66 5.07 -12.58
N GLY A 127 -0.96 6.01 -13.48
CA GLY A 127 -1.47 7.34 -13.12
C GLY A 127 -2.99 7.39 -13.11
N ALA A 128 -3.53 8.49 -12.63
CA ALA A 128 -4.94 8.81 -12.75
C ALA A 128 -5.12 10.20 -13.36
N LEU A 129 -6.12 10.36 -14.21
CA LEU A 129 -6.49 11.61 -14.86
C LEU A 129 -7.46 12.36 -13.98
N GLY A 130 -7.07 13.55 -13.55
CA GLY A 130 -7.90 14.45 -12.77
C GLY A 130 -8.93 15.21 -13.61
N PRO A 131 -9.94 15.79 -12.95
CA PRO A 131 -10.93 16.65 -13.60
C PRO A 131 -10.31 17.93 -14.19
N ASP A 132 -9.11 18.30 -13.76
CA ASP A 132 -8.30 19.38 -14.32
C ASP A 132 -7.57 18.99 -15.62
N GLY A 133 -7.76 17.75 -16.09
CA GLY A 133 -7.10 17.21 -17.29
C GLY A 133 -5.65 16.80 -17.07
N ARG A 134 -5.15 16.80 -15.82
CA ARG A 134 -3.76 16.42 -15.53
C ARG A 134 -3.68 14.99 -15.05
N THR A 135 -2.67 14.26 -15.53
CA THR A 135 -2.33 12.96 -14.96
C THR A 135 -1.44 13.13 -13.74
N VAL A 136 -1.75 12.42 -12.66
CA VAL A 136 -0.97 12.36 -11.42
C VAL A 136 -0.95 10.92 -10.90
N THR A 137 0.10 10.57 -10.17
CA THR A 137 0.20 9.28 -9.47
C THR A 137 -0.40 9.39 -8.06
N TRP A 138 -0.85 8.26 -7.53
CA TRP A 138 -1.51 8.21 -6.22
C TRP A 138 -0.53 8.40 -5.05
N ASP A 139 0.76 8.15 -5.23
CA ASP A 139 1.83 8.37 -4.25
C ASP A 139 2.12 9.86 -4.01
N ALA A 140 1.74 10.72 -4.96
CA ALA A 140 1.76 12.18 -4.80
C ALA A 140 0.58 12.70 -3.97
N VAL A 141 -0.38 11.86 -3.61
CA VAL A 141 -1.61 12.23 -2.88
C VAL A 141 -1.50 11.77 -1.43
N PRO A 142 -1.81 12.61 -0.42
CA PRO A 142 -1.85 12.16 0.96
C PRO A 142 -2.80 10.97 1.12
N THR A 143 -2.36 9.91 1.79
CA THR A 143 -3.11 8.64 1.91
C THR A 143 -4.54 8.82 2.42
N LYS A 144 -4.80 9.80 3.28
CA LYS A 144 -6.15 10.13 3.80
C LYS A 144 -7.12 10.60 2.70
N GLU A 145 -6.60 11.20 1.63
CA GLU A 145 -7.38 11.75 0.52
C GLU A 145 -7.58 10.74 -0.61
N LEU A 146 -6.85 9.61 -0.56
CA LEU A 146 -6.89 8.57 -1.57
C LEU A 146 -8.32 8.10 -1.92
N PRO A 147 -9.25 7.88 -0.97
CA PRO A 147 -10.63 7.50 -1.32
C PRO A 147 -11.37 8.55 -2.15
N ARG A 148 -11.11 9.84 -1.87
CA ARG A 148 -11.69 10.94 -2.64
C ARG A 148 -11.02 11.01 -4.01
N PHE A 149 -9.70 10.93 -4.05
CA PHE A 149 -8.91 10.91 -5.28
C PHE A 149 -9.38 9.82 -6.25
N LEU A 150 -9.47 8.57 -5.79
CA LEU A 150 -9.93 7.43 -6.60
C LEU A 150 -11.41 7.54 -7.03
N LYS A 151 -12.23 8.38 -6.38
CA LYS A 151 -13.61 8.65 -6.81
C LYS A 151 -13.71 9.70 -7.91
N THR A 152 -12.79 10.67 -7.93
CA THR A 152 -12.85 11.81 -8.84
C THR A 152 -11.96 11.66 -10.08
N HIS A 153 -11.02 10.71 -10.06
CA HIS A 153 -10.06 10.53 -11.14
C HIS A 153 -10.39 9.31 -12.01
N LEU A 154 -10.04 9.40 -13.28
CA LEU A 154 -10.14 8.29 -14.22
C LEU A 154 -8.81 7.51 -14.28
N PRO A 155 -8.83 6.19 -14.48
CA PRO A 155 -7.62 5.38 -14.48
C PRO A 155 -6.77 5.61 -15.75
N VAL A 156 -5.46 5.71 -15.62
CA VAL A 156 -4.50 5.92 -16.72
C VAL A 156 -3.34 4.92 -16.61
N CYS A 157 -2.95 4.27 -17.71
CA CYS A 157 -1.80 3.37 -17.67
C CYS A 157 -0.49 4.15 -17.50
N TRP A 158 0.56 3.48 -17.03
CA TRP A 158 1.87 4.10 -16.81
C TRP A 158 2.42 4.78 -18.09
N ASP A 159 2.33 4.11 -19.26
CA ASP A 159 2.81 4.69 -20.52
C ASP A 159 2.15 6.03 -20.86
N CYS A 160 0.81 6.09 -20.73
CA CYS A 160 0.08 7.32 -20.98
C CYS A 160 0.38 8.37 -19.92
N HIS A 161 0.54 7.99 -18.65
CA HIS A 161 0.91 8.92 -17.60
C HIS A 161 2.28 9.56 -17.86
N ILE A 162 3.30 8.76 -18.19
CA ILE A 162 4.64 9.25 -18.51
C ILE A 162 4.62 10.12 -19.78
N THR A 163 3.85 9.73 -20.79
CA THR A 163 3.72 10.51 -22.02
C THR A 163 3.09 11.88 -21.75
N GLU A 164 1.98 11.93 -20.99
CA GLU A 164 1.29 13.19 -20.68
C GLU A 164 2.08 14.08 -19.73
N SER A 165 2.75 13.50 -18.71
CA SER A 165 3.61 14.27 -17.81
C SER A 165 4.81 14.85 -18.56
N PHE A 166 5.46 14.07 -19.43
CA PHE A 166 6.56 14.54 -20.26
C PHE A 166 6.10 15.65 -21.23
N ARG A 167 4.94 15.48 -21.87
CA ARG A 167 4.37 16.52 -22.76
C ARG A 167 4.12 17.84 -22.03
N ARG A 168 3.62 17.76 -20.80
CA ARG A 168 3.35 18.93 -19.96
C ARG A 168 4.63 19.61 -19.48
N ASP A 169 5.56 18.82 -18.94
CA ASP A 169 6.71 19.33 -18.20
C ASP A 169 7.90 19.66 -19.13
N HIS A 170 7.94 19.07 -20.33
CA HIS A 170 9.01 19.23 -21.33
C HIS A 170 8.46 19.52 -22.73
N ALA A 171 7.46 20.40 -22.84
CA ALA A 171 6.76 20.69 -24.10
C ALA A 171 7.69 21.04 -25.29
N LEU A 172 8.82 21.72 -25.04
CA LEU A 172 9.79 22.09 -26.08
C LEU A 172 10.56 20.90 -26.69
N LEU A 173 10.55 19.75 -26.02
CA LEU A 173 11.21 18.52 -26.49
C LEU A 173 10.24 17.58 -27.22
N VAL A 174 8.96 17.94 -27.28
CA VAL A 174 7.93 17.15 -27.95
C VAL A 174 7.86 17.54 -29.42
N THR A 175 7.87 16.53 -30.28
CA THR A 175 7.57 16.71 -31.70
C THR A 175 6.31 15.94 -32.03
N ASP A 176 5.30 16.64 -32.55
CA ASP A 176 4.08 15.99 -33.02
C ASP A 176 4.26 15.61 -34.49
N ARG A 177 4.07 14.33 -34.79
CA ARG A 177 4.04 13.86 -36.16
C ARG A 177 2.67 14.21 -36.76
N PRO A 178 2.60 15.03 -37.83
CA PRO A 178 1.33 15.27 -38.51
C PRO A 178 0.83 13.96 -39.11
N TRP A 179 -0.35 13.52 -38.68
CA TRP A 179 -1.05 12.40 -39.32
C TRP A 179 -1.53 12.87 -40.69
N THR A 180 -0.95 12.28 -41.73
CA THR A 180 -1.47 12.40 -43.11
C THR A 180 -2.46 11.26 -43.29
N HIS A 181 -3.73 11.61 -43.51
CA HIS A 181 -4.79 10.65 -43.86
C HIS A 181 -4.58 10.07 -45.25
#